data_AF-A0A9P7C309-F1
#
_entry.id   AF-A0A9P7C309-F1
#
_cell.length_a   1.000
_cell.length_b   1.000
_cell.length_c   1.000
_cell.angle_alpha   90.00
_cell.angle_beta   90.00
_cell.angle_gamma   90.00
#
_symmetry.space_group_name_H-M   'P 1'
#
loop_
_entity.id
_entity.type
_entity.pdbx_description
1 polymer ?
#
loop_
_entity_poly.entity_id
_entity_poly.type
_entity_poly.pdbx_seq_one_letter_code
_entity_poly.pdbx_strand_id
1 'polypeptide(L)'
;MEPEILTIPSTPSNHSPSPPSELEIQDPNPEEAQEIIDFEELDAYLLNEFNNMNAIEVARNHMTSTCSKLLIEELVIEVNYWSHLSFEEPDQNENSIRNYFAQKYVKLRTILPSIHRNPSLKDQIRRQDSWGNKRNRSRTFEDELSSGGGICNTQEQNSGI
;
A
#
# COMPACT_ATOMS: atom_id res chain seq x y z
N MET A 1 -92.65 -47.21 -11.79
CA MET A 1 -91.51 -47.50 -12.67
C MET A 1 -90.91 -48.80 -12.17
N GLU A 2 -91.13 -49.89 -12.91
CA GLU A 2 -90.47 -51.20 -12.74
C GLU A 2 -89.05 -51.15 -13.38
N PRO A 3 -88.27 -52.24 -13.38
CA PRO A 3 -87.75 -53.03 -12.26
C PRO A 3 -86.21 -53.21 -12.41
N GLU A 4 -85.53 -53.98 -11.55
CA GLU A 4 -84.55 -55.02 -11.96
C GLU A 4 -83.86 -55.67 -10.74
N ILE A 5 -84.01 -56.99 -10.67
CA ILE A 5 -83.20 -57.94 -9.89
C ILE A 5 -82.16 -58.52 -10.84
N LEU A 6 -81.09 -59.14 -10.29
CA LEU A 6 -80.04 -59.99 -10.90
C LEU A 6 -78.68 -59.28 -10.98
N THR A 7 -77.51 -59.90 -10.80
CA THR A 7 -77.03 -61.20 -10.32
C THR A 7 -75.52 -61.02 -10.12
N ILE A 8 -74.94 -61.70 -9.14
CA ILE A 8 -73.49 -61.71 -8.84
C ILE A 8 -72.73 -62.47 -9.95
N PRO A 9 -71.47 -62.11 -10.26
CA PRO A 9 -70.50 -63.10 -10.68
C PRO A 9 -69.29 -63.18 -9.74
N SER A 10 -69.00 -64.44 -9.41
CA SER A 10 -67.82 -65.11 -8.85
C SER A 10 -66.46 -64.38 -8.76
N THR A 11 -65.77 -64.64 -7.65
CA THR A 11 -64.35 -64.39 -7.32
C THR A 11 -63.35 -64.83 -8.41
N PRO A 12 -62.12 -64.27 -8.35
CA PRO A 12 -61.00 -65.15 -8.01
C PRO A 12 -60.13 -64.59 -6.87
N SER A 13 -59.74 -65.51 -6.00
CA SER A 13 -58.53 -65.46 -5.16
C SER A 13 -57.37 -64.76 -5.88
N ASN A 14 -56.64 -63.89 -5.18
CA ASN A 14 -55.18 -63.82 -5.27
C ASN A 14 -54.61 -62.91 -4.17
N HIS A 15 -53.83 -63.55 -3.29
CA HIS A 15 -52.59 -63.08 -2.66
C HIS A 15 -52.56 -61.68 -2.01
N SER A 16 -52.37 -61.68 -0.69
CA SER A 16 -51.81 -60.56 0.07
C SER A 16 -50.52 -60.03 -0.59
N PRO A 17 -50.35 -58.72 -0.74
CA PRO A 17 -49.05 -58.10 -0.64
C PRO A 17 -48.81 -57.74 0.83
N SER A 18 -47.69 -58.23 1.35
CA SER A 18 -47.11 -57.87 2.65
C SER A 18 -47.04 -56.35 2.86
N PRO A 19 -47.00 -55.86 4.12
CA PRO A 19 -46.68 -54.45 4.39
C PRO A 19 -45.36 -54.07 3.71
N PRO A 20 -45.21 -52.80 3.26
CA PRO A 20 -43.99 -52.36 2.61
C PRO A 20 -42.81 -52.58 3.55
N SER A 21 -41.73 -53.15 2.99
CA SER A 21 -40.48 -53.39 3.70
C SER A 21 -40.08 -52.17 4.52
N GLU A 22 -39.78 -52.42 5.79
CA GLU A 22 -39.08 -51.51 6.68
C GLU A 22 -37.91 -50.90 5.89
N LEU A 23 -37.94 -49.58 5.71
CA LEU A 23 -36.81 -48.84 5.18
C LEU A 23 -35.62 -49.19 6.08
N GLU A 24 -34.70 -50.01 5.57
CA GLU A 24 -33.36 -50.08 6.13
C GLU A 24 -32.82 -48.66 6.06
N ILE A 25 -32.92 -47.96 7.20
CA ILE A 25 -32.08 -46.81 7.48
C ILE A 25 -30.68 -47.42 7.46
N GLN A 26 -29.99 -47.28 6.33
CA GLN A 26 -28.55 -47.43 6.33
C GLN A 26 -28.06 -46.44 7.37
N ASP A 27 -27.57 -46.94 8.50
CA ASP A 27 -26.77 -46.14 9.41
C ASP A 27 -25.71 -45.45 8.55
N PRO A 28 -25.67 -44.11 8.49
CA PRO A 28 -24.65 -43.44 7.71
C PRO A 28 -23.31 -43.89 8.27
N ASN A 29 -22.48 -44.48 7.39
CA ASN A 29 -21.10 -44.81 7.70
C ASN A 29 -20.46 -43.55 8.35
N PRO A 30 -19.99 -43.61 9.60
CA PRO A 30 -19.41 -42.43 10.27
C PRO A 30 -18.03 -42.08 9.72
N GLU A 31 -17.56 -42.70 8.63
CA GLU A 31 -16.49 -42.16 7.79
C GLU A 31 -16.99 -40.95 6.97
N GLU A 32 -17.62 -39.98 7.62
CA GLU A 32 -17.35 -38.60 7.23
C GLU A 32 -15.88 -38.40 7.57
N ALA A 33 -15.04 -38.39 6.54
CA ALA A 33 -13.65 -37.96 6.64
C ALA A 33 -13.66 -36.59 7.31
N GLN A 34 -13.45 -36.55 8.63
CA GLN A 34 -13.06 -35.34 9.31
C GLN A 34 -11.76 -34.94 8.65
N GLU A 35 -11.79 -33.87 7.87
CA GLU A 35 -10.59 -33.21 7.38
C GLU A 35 -9.88 -32.71 8.64
N ILE A 36 -9.01 -33.57 9.20
CA ILE A 36 -8.16 -33.21 10.32
C ILE A 36 -7.17 -32.23 9.73
N ILE A 37 -7.51 -30.94 9.79
CA ILE A 37 -6.59 -29.87 9.48
C ILE A 37 -5.43 -30.03 10.46
N ASP A 38 -4.23 -30.34 9.95
CA ASP A 38 -3.04 -30.39 10.77
C ASP A 38 -2.84 -29.00 11.39
N PHE A 39 -2.83 -28.94 12.73
CA PHE A 39 -2.68 -27.67 13.44
C PHE A 39 -1.40 -26.94 13.04
N GLU A 40 -0.35 -27.67 12.65
CA GLU A 40 0.90 -27.09 12.15
C GLU A 40 0.72 -26.46 10.75
N GLU A 41 -0.11 -27.07 9.90
CA GLU A 41 -0.47 -26.52 8.58
C GLU A 41 -1.37 -25.29 8.71
N LEU A 42 -2.29 -25.29 9.68
CA LEU A 42 -3.13 -24.14 9.99
C LEU A 42 -2.31 -22.96 10.53
N ASP A 43 -1.36 -23.22 11.43
CA ASP A 43 -0.46 -22.19 11.95
C ASP A 43 0.44 -21.61 10.84
N ALA A 44 0.96 -22.45 9.95
CA ALA A 44 1.73 -22.01 8.78
C ALA A 44 0.88 -21.16 7.82
N TYR A 45 -0.36 -21.56 7.58
CA TYR A 45 -1.31 -20.80 6.76
C TYR A 45 -1.60 -19.42 7.35
N LEU A 46 -1.93 -19.37 8.64
CA LEU A 46 -2.22 -18.11 9.35
C LEU A 46 -1.00 -17.19 9.43
N LEU A 47 0.19 -17.75 9.66
CA LEU A 47 1.44 -16.97 9.68
C LEU A 47 1.75 -16.40 8.29
N ASN A 48 1.54 -17.17 7.23
CA ASN A 48 1.71 -16.71 5.86
C ASN A 48 0.70 -15.60 5.52
N GLU A 49 -0.56 -15.75 5.91
CA GLU A 49 -1.60 -14.73 5.71
C GLU A 49 -1.27 -13.43 6.45
N PHE A 50 -0.85 -13.53 7.72
CA PHE A 50 -0.39 -12.39 8.51
C PHE A 50 0.81 -11.68 7.88
N ASN A 51 1.82 -12.44 7.45
CA ASN A 51 3.00 -11.89 6.77
C ASN A 51 2.64 -11.19 5.46
N ASN A 52 1.71 -11.76 4.69
CA ASN A 52 1.23 -11.15 3.44
C ASN A 52 0.48 -9.84 3.69
N MET A 53 -0.39 -9.77 4.71
CA MET A 53 -1.05 -8.51 5.06
C MET A 53 -0.05 -7.43 5.48
N ASN A 54 0.93 -7.78 6.30
CA ASN A 54 1.98 -6.84 6.72
C ASN A 54 2.81 -6.35 5.53
N ALA A 55 3.16 -7.24 4.60
CA ALA A 55 3.88 -6.87 3.39
C ALA A 55 3.09 -5.87 2.53
N ILE A 56 1.78 -6.08 2.38
CA ILE A 56 0.88 -5.16 1.66
C ILE A 56 0.84 -3.79 2.36
N GLU A 57 0.76 -3.76 3.69
CA GLU A 57 0.75 -2.51 4.45
C GLU A 57 2.07 -1.74 4.31
N VAL A 58 3.20 -2.43 4.45
CA VAL A 58 4.54 -1.84 4.26
C VAL A 58 4.67 -1.27 2.84
N ALA A 59 4.24 -2.01 1.82
CA ALA A 59 4.26 -1.54 0.44
C ALA A 59 3.41 -0.28 0.25
N ARG A 60 2.19 -0.23 0.82
CA ARG A 60 1.31 0.94 0.77
C ARG A 60 1.95 2.17 1.43
N ASN A 61 2.52 2.00 2.61
CA ASN A 61 3.20 3.07 3.34
C ASN A 61 4.41 3.59 2.55
N HIS A 62 5.20 2.69 1.95
CA HIS A 62 6.32 3.04 1.09
C HIS A 62 5.87 3.84 -0.14
N MET A 63 4.81 3.40 -0.84
CA MET A 63 4.27 4.12 -2.01
C MET A 63 3.79 5.52 -1.61
N THR A 64 3.08 5.65 -0.49
CA THR A 64 2.55 6.94 0.00
C THR A 64 3.69 7.89 0.36
N SER A 65 4.72 7.39 1.04
CA SER A 65 5.94 8.14 1.37
C SER A 65 6.67 8.61 0.11
N THR A 66 6.84 7.71 -0.87
CA THR A 66 7.49 8.02 -2.14
C THR A 66 6.72 9.05 -2.93
N CYS A 67 5.40 8.91 -3.06
CA CYS A 67 4.54 9.88 -3.74
C CYS A 67 4.63 11.26 -3.08
N SER A 68 4.61 11.32 -1.75
CA SER A 68 4.75 12.57 -1.00
C SER A 68 6.10 13.25 -1.28
N LYS A 69 7.19 12.48 -1.38
CA LYS A 69 8.51 13.02 -1.73
C LYS A 69 8.53 13.63 -3.13
N LEU A 70 7.99 12.93 -4.12
CA LEU A 70 7.92 13.41 -5.51
C LEU A 70 7.10 14.71 -5.61
N LEU A 71 5.95 14.78 -4.92
CA LEU A 71 5.13 16.00 -4.89
C LEU A 71 5.86 17.19 -4.24
N ILE A 72 6.68 16.93 -3.21
CA ILE A 72 7.49 17.96 -2.56
C ILE A 72 8.58 18.46 -3.51
N GLU A 73 9.26 17.56 -4.22
CA GLU A 73 10.30 17.91 -5.19
C GLU A 73 9.73 18.76 -6.33
N GLU A 74 8.59 18.35 -6.90
CA GLU A 74 7.90 19.10 -7.95
C GLU A 74 7.47 20.49 -7.46
N LEU A 75 6.91 20.57 -6.24
CA LEU A 75 6.57 21.85 -5.63
C LEU A 75 7.78 22.77 -5.47
N VAL A 76 8.93 22.23 -5.07
CA VAL A 76 10.18 23.00 -4.93
C VAL A 76 10.62 23.57 -6.28
N ILE A 77 10.56 22.76 -7.34
CA ILE A 77 10.90 23.18 -8.71
C ILE A 77 9.98 24.32 -9.14
N GLU A 78 8.67 24.12 -9.03
CA GLU A 78 7.66 25.10 -9.45
C GLU A 78 7.75 26.42 -8.68
N VAL A 79 7.97 26.36 -7.36
CA VAL A 79 8.17 27.58 -6.54
C VAL A 79 9.42 28.34 -6.97
N ASN A 80 10.50 27.63 -7.30
CA ASN A 80 11.73 28.26 -7.77
C ASN A 80 11.57 28.85 -9.17
N TYR A 81 10.94 28.12 -10.09
CA TYR A 81 10.61 28.61 -11.43
C TYR A 81 9.73 29.86 -11.37
N TRP A 82 8.62 29.81 -10.62
CA TRP A 82 7.75 30.96 -10.39
C TRP A 82 8.52 32.17 -9.84
N SER A 83 9.46 31.95 -8.92
CA SER A 83 10.26 33.06 -8.38
C SER A 83 11.19 33.68 -9.41
N HIS A 84 11.78 32.89 -10.31
CA HIS A 84 12.64 33.42 -11.37
C HIS A 84 11.86 34.21 -12.43
N LEU A 85 10.56 33.95 -12.56
CA LEU A 85 9.67 34.77 -13.39
C LEU A 85 9.14 36.03 -12.68
N SER A 86 9.08 36.02 -11.36
CA SER A 86 8.38 37.04 -10.56
C SER A 86 9.30 38.12 -9.97
N PHE A 87 10.61 37.91 -10.02
CA PHE A 87 11.62 38.76 -9.41
C PHE A 87 12.82 38.94 -10.35
N GLU A 88 13.60 39.99 -10.12
CA GLU A 88 14.88 40.19 -10.82
C GLU A 88 15.98 39.32 -10.20
N GLU A 89 16.91 38.83 -11.02
CA GLU A 89 18.04 38.02 -10.55
C GLU A 89 18.91 38.86 -9.60
N PRO A 90 19.16 38.39 -8.36
CA PRO A 90 19.98 39.14 -7.42
C PRO A 90 21.45 39.14 -7.83
N ASP A 91 22.10 40.28 -7.57
CA ASP A 91 23.56 40.37 -7.53
C ASP A 91 24.16 39.31 -6.60
N GLN A 92 25.39 38.89 -6.90
CA GLN A 92 26.08 37.82 -6.16
C GLN A 92 26.70 38.25 -4.83
N ASN A 93 26.16 39.31 -4.23
CA ASN A 93 26.50 39.72 -2.89
C ASN A 93 25.47 39.18 -1.89
N GLU A 94 25.91 38.90 -0.66
CA GLU A 94 25.07 38.25 0.36
C GLU A 94 23.81 39.05 0.68
N ASN A 95 23.91 40.38 0.69
CA ASN A 95 22.78 41.26 1.01
C ASN A 95 21.69 41.23 -0.07
N SER A 96 22.07 41.22 -1.34
CA SER A 96 21.14 41.14 -2.47
C SER A 96 20.44 39.78 -2.50
N ILE A 97 21.18 38.69 -2.31
CA ILE A 97 20.61 37.34 -2.18
C ILE A 97 19.66 37.25 -0.97
N ARG A 98 20.04 37.84 0.17
CA ARG A 98 19.19 37.87 1.38
C ARG A 98 17.90 38.64 1.13
N ASN A 99 17.99 39.80 0.48
CA ASN A 99 16.83 40.62 0.13
C ASN A 99 15.91 39.90 -0.86
N TYR A 100 16.47 39.25 -1.88
CA TYR A 100 15.73 38.40 -2.81
C TYR A 100 14.93 37.32 -2.07
N PHE A 101 15.58 36.53 -1.21
CA PHE A 101 14.87 35.51 -0.44
C PHE A 101 13.82 36.10 0.50
N ALA A 102 14.11 37.23 1.15
CA ALA A 102 13.13 37.89 2.02
C ALA A 102 11.86 38.27 1.23
N GLN A 103 12.00 38.91 0.08
CA GLN A 103 10.86 39.29 -0.77
C GLN A 103 10.14 38.06 -1.34
N LYS A 104 10.89 37.06 -1.81
CA LYS A 104 10.35 35.78 -2.28
C LYS A 104 9.47 35.13 -1.21
N TYR A 105 9.95 34.99 0.03
CA TYR A 105 9.18 34.36 1.10
C TYR A 105 8.00 35.20 1.59
N VAL A 106 8.06 36.52 1.49
CA VAL A 106 6.91 37.39 1.78
C VAL A 106 5.78 37.13 0.76
N LYS A 107 6.08 37.15 -0.55
CA LYS A 107 5.07 36.83 -1.58
C LYS A 107 4.63 35.37 -1.52
N LEU A 108 5.55 34.44 -1.28
CA LEU A 108 5.21 33.02 -1.23
C LEU A 108 4.23 32.70 -0.09
N ARG A 109 4.28 33.42 1.03
CA ARG A 109 3.31 33.28 2.13
C ARG A 109 1.90 33.74 1.76
N THR A 110 1.72 34.56 0.74
CA THR A 110 0.37 34.96 0.29
C THR A 110 -0.26 33.87 -0.58
N ILE A 111 0.56 33.08 -1.27
CA ILE A 111 0.12 31.99 -2.16
C ILE A 111 0.00 30.67 -1.38
N LEU A 112 1.01 30.37 -0.55
CA LEU A 112 1.09 29.16 0.28
C LEU A 112 1.31 29.56 1.75
N PRO A 113 0.24 29.94 2.47
CA PRO A 113 0.36 30.48 3.84
C PRO A 113 1.01 29.51 4.83
N SER A 114 0.82 28.21 4.65
CA SER A 114 1.33 27.16 5.54
C SER A 114 2.83 26.89 5.41
N ILE A 115 3.52 27.46 4.41
CA ILE A 115 4.93 27.15 4.13
C ILE A 115 5.88 27.41 5.30
N HIS A 116 5.58 28.40 6.15
CA HIS A 116 6.39 28.71 7.33
C HIS A 116 6.35 27.62 8.40
N ARG A 117 5.32 26.75 8.39
CA ARG A 117 5.19 25.63 9.33
C ARG A 117 6.08 24.46 8.95
N ASN A 118 6.60 24.43 7.72
CA ASN A 118 7.50 23.39 7.23
C ASN A 118 8.89 23.97 6.95
N PRO A 119 9.77 24.04 7.96
CA PRO A 119 11.12 24.57 7.77
C PRO A 119 11.96 23.75 6.78
N SER A 120 11.73 22.42 6.71
CA SER A 120 12.44 21.54 5.78
C SER A 120 12.13 21.87 4.33
N LEU A 121 10.85 22.09 3.99
CA LEU A 121 10.43 22.53 2.66
C LEU A 121 11.05 23.90 2.31
N LYS A 122 11.00 24.85 3.25
CA LYS A 122 11.62 26.17 3.06
C LYS A 122 13.13 26.06 2.79
N ASP A 123 13.82 25.19 3.52
CA ASP A 123 15.24 24.93 3.32
C ASP A 123 15.53 24.26 1.98
N GLN A 124 14.69 23.30 1.54
CA GLN A 124 14.80 22.68 0.22
C GLN A 124 14.63 23.71 -0.91
N ILE A 125 13.60 24.55 -0.83
CA ILE A 125 13.36 25.66 -1.77
C ILE A 125 14.62 26.53 -1.87
N ARG A 126 15.18 26.95 -0.72
CA ARG A 126 16.39 27.77 -0.69
C ARG A 126 17.60 27.06 -1.30
N ARG A 127 17.80 25.77 -1.00
CA ARG A 127 18.97 25.00 -1.44
C ARG A 127 18.97 24.73 -2.94
N GLN A 128 17.79 24.48 -3.51
CA GLN A 128 17.62 24.17 -4.93
C GLN A 128 17.50 25.41 -5.82
N ASP A 129 17.37 26.61 -5.23
CA ASP A 129 17.30 27.86 -5.98
C ASP A 129 18.66 28.23 -6.60
N SER A 130 18.72 28.24 -7.93
CA SER A 130 19.94 28.48 -8.71
C SER A 130 20.47 29.92 -8.64
N TRP A 131 19.63 30.90 -8.27
CA TRP A 131 20.02 32.30 -8.09
C TRP A 131 20.66 32.53 -6.73
N GLY A 132 20.11 31.89 -5.69
CA GLY A 132 20.60 32.02 -4.32
C GLY A 132 21.74 31.08 -3.96
N ASN A 133 22.00 30.05 -4.77
CA ASN A 133 22.95 28.99 -4.42
C ASN A 133 23.86 28.60 -5.61
N LYS A 134 24.80 29.49 -5.98
CA LYS A 134 25.73 29.26 -7.11
C LYS A 134 26.71 28.10 -6.93
N ARG A 135 26.89 27.55 -5.72
CA ARG A 135 27.75 26.38 -5.48
C ARG A 135 27.29 25.11 -6.23
N ASN A 136 26.04 25.07 -6.69
CA ASN A 136 25.50 23.92 -7.44
C ASN A 136 25.68 24.02 -8.97
N ARG A 137 26.18 25.15 -9.52
CA ARG A 137 26.40 25.26 -10.98
C ARG A 137 27.57 24.40 -11.50
N SER A 138 28.37 23.80 -10.62
CA SER A 138 29.46 22.87 -10.98
C SER A 138 29.05 21.38 -10.97
N ARG A 139 27.77 21.06 -10.69
CA ARG A 139 27.28 19.67 -10.60
C ARG A 139 26.24 19.30 -11.66
N THR A 140 26.13 20.08 -12.72
CA THR A 140 25.31 19.70 -13.88
C THR A 140 26.16 18.95 -14.89
N PHE A 141 25.92 17.63 -14.96
CA PHE A 141 25.85 16.80 -16.18
C PHE A 141 26.84 15.62 -16.40
N GLU A 142 27.86 15.37 -15.57
CA GLU A 142 28.87 14.33 -15.89
C GLU A 142 29.22 13.33 -14.77
N ASP A 143 28.49 13.25 -13.64
CA ASP A 143 28.93 12.41 -12.50
C ASP A 143 27.86 11.44 -11.97
N GLU A 144 27.05 10.86 -12.87
CA GLU A 144 26.26 9.64 -12.58
C GLU A 144 27.04 8.34 -12.91
N LEU A 145 28.38 8.40 -13.00
CA LEU A 145 29.23 7.22 -13.22
C LEU A 145 30.19 6.88 -12.07
N SER A 146 30.14 7.57 -10.93
CA SER A 146 30.81 7.10 -9.72
C SER A 146 29.99 6.04 -9.00
N SER A 147 29.92 4.87 -9.65
CA SER A 147 29.63 3.60 -8.99
C SER A 147 30.72 3.31 -7.95
N GLY A 148 30.31 2.97 -6.73
CA GLY A 148 31.13 2.19 -5.80
C GLY A 148 31.41 2.86 -4.47
N GLY A 149 30.89 2.26 -3.39
CA GLY A 149 31.44 2.48 -2.05
C GLY A 149 30.46 2.37 -0.88
N GLY A 150 29.64 1.32 -0.82
CA GLY A 150 29.21 0.84 0.50
C GLY A 150 30.40 0.14 1.16
N ILE A 151 30.66 0.39 2.46
CA ILE A 151 30.76 -0.59 3.57
C ILE A 151 30.65 0.20 4.90
N CYS A 152 29.80 -0.26 5.81
CA CYS A 152 29.70 0.18 7.19
C CYS A 152 30.92 -0.28 8.00
N ASN A 153 31.67 0.63 8.63
CA ASN A 153 32.66 0.24 9.64
C ASN A 153 32.06 0.36 11.05
N THR A 154 31.46 -0.73 11.52
CA THR A 154 31.48 -1.09 12.94
C THR A 154 32.89 -1.54 13.27
N GLN A 155 33.65 -0.75 14.03
CA GLN A 155 34.88 -1.23 14.66
C GLN A 155 34.67 -1.30 16.16
N GLU A 156 34.41 -2.52 16.61
CA GLU A 156 34.54 -2.98 17.99
C GLU A 156 35.93 -2.61 18.51
N GLN A 157 35.99 -1.83 19.59
CA GLN A 157 37.20 -1.73 20.41
C GLN A 157 37.02 -2.63 21.62
N ASN A 158 37.57 -3.84 21.52
CA ASN A 158 38.00 -4.64 22.66
C ASN A 158 39.25 -5.41 22.25
N SER A 159 40.40 -5.05 22.83
CA SER A 159 41.37 -5.96 23.48
C SER A 159 42.79 -5.38 23.53
N GLY A 160 43.21 -5.07 24.77
CA GLY A 160 44.50 -5.41 25.40
C GLY A 160 45.82 -5.15 24.68
N ILE A 161 46.65 -4.30 25.30
CA ILE A 161 47.88 -4.70 26.00
C ILE A 161 47.95 -3.93 27.32
#